data_AF-A0A2M7QN21-F1
#
_entry.id   AF-A0A2M7QN21-F1
#
_cell.length_a   1.000
_cell.length_b   1.000
_cell.length_c   1.000
_cell.angle_alpha   90.00
_cell.angle_beta   90.00
_cell.angle_gamma   90.00
#
_symmetry.space_group_name_H-M   'P 1'
#
loop_
_entity.id
_entity.type
_entity.pdbx_description
1 polymer ?
#
loop_
_entity_poly.entity_id
_entity_poly.type
_entity_poly.pdbx_seq_one_letter_code
_entity_poly.pdbx_strand_id
1 'polypeptide(L)'
;NVPLDAIPDLSDTQVIIYSRWDRSPDIIEDQVTYPIVTAMLGAPRVKAIRGFSDFGFSYVYVIFKDGTDIYWARSRTLEYLSKITPRLPEGVRTEMGPDATGVGWVFQYALVDKTGKNDLQQLRSFQDWYLRYYLQSVPGVA
;
A
#
# COMPACT_ATOMS: atom_id res chain seq x y z
N ASN A 1 4.53 -29.46 -14.64
CA ASN A 1 3.62 -28.66 -13.79
C ASN A 1 3.35 -27.34 -14.47
N VAL A 2 2.11 -27.10 -14.89
CA VAL A 2 1.66 -25.80 -15.41
C VAL A 2 0.97 -25.07 -14.25
N PRO A 3 1.33 -23.82 -13.95
CA PRO A 3 0.64 -23.04 -12.92
C PRO A 3 -0.83 -22.84 -13.30
N LEU A 4 -1.73 -23.08 -12.35
CA LEU A 4 -3.19 -22.99 -12.52
C LEU A 4 -3.72 -21.90 -11.60
N ASP A 5 -4.54 -21.01 -12.15
CA ASP A 5 -5.28 -19.98 -11.41
C ASP A 5 -6.72 -19.91 -11.97
N ALA A 6 -7.65 -19.34 -11.20
CA ALA A 6 -9.06 -19.22 -11.57
C ALA A 6 -9.27 -18.28 -12.76
N ILE A 7 -8.49 -17.20 -12.83
CA ILE A 7 -8.48 -16.21 -13.90
C ILE A 7 -7.05 -15.71 -14.13
N PRO A 8 -6.71 -15.22 -15.34
CA PRO A 8 -5.45 -14.51 -15.53
C PRO A 8 -5.39 -13.25 -14.66
N ASP A 9 -4.19 -12.80 -14.29
CA ASP A 9 -4.03 -11.50 -13.63
C ASP A 9 -4.45 -10.38 -14.60
N LEU A 10 -5.50 -9.65 -14.21
CA LEU A 10 -6.08 -8.53 -14.96
C LEU A 10 -5.76 -7.18 -14.30
N SER A 11 -4.92 -7.16 -13.27
CA SER A 11 -4.64 -5.94 -12.52
C SER A 11 -3.68 -5.01 -13.29
N ASP A 12 -4.00 -3.71 -13.29
CA ASP A 12 -3.05 -2.69 -13.75
C ASP A 12 -1.81 -2.71 -12.85
N THR A 13 -0.63 -2.52 -13.44
CA THR A 13 0.60 -2.27 -12.67
C THR A 13 0.44 -0.97 -11.88
N GLN A 14 0.39 -1.07 -10.55
CA GLN A 14 0.19 0.07 -9.68
C GLN A 14 1.15 0.06 -8.50
N VAL A 15 1.56 1.25 -8.08
CA VAL A 15 2.35 1.45 -6.87
C VAL A 15 1.59 2.40 -5.95
N ILE A 16 1.42 1.98 -4.71
CA ILE A 16 0.73 2.77 -3.69
C ILE A 16 1.78 3.51 -2.85
N ILE A 17 1.55 4.79 -2.59
CA ILE A 17 2.28 5.57 -1.60
C ILE A 17 1.30 5.88 -0.48
N TYR A 18 1.60 5.39 0.72
CA TYR A 18 0.85 5.72 1.92
C TYR A 18 1.59 6.78 2.71
N SER A 19 0.88 7.80 3.17
CA SER A 19 1.44 8.86 4.00
C SER A 19 0.59 9.09 5.23
N ARG A 20 1.20 9.27 6.40
CA ARG A 20 0.49 9.54 7.66
C ARG A 20 0.96 10.85 8.27
N TRP A 21 0.01 11.69 8.67
CA TRP A 21 0.22 12.93 9.40
C TRP A 21 -1.09 13.36 10.06
N ASP A 22 -1.11 13.52 11.38
CA ASP A 22 -2.34 13.77 12.17
C ASP A 22 -2.90 15.19 11.95
N ARG A 23 -3.53 15.39 10.79
CA ARG A 23 -4.10 16.65 10.30
C ARG A 23 -5.42 16.40 9.58
N SER A 24 -6.18 17.49 9.40
CA SER A 24 -7.43 17.48 8.67
C SER A 24 -7.23 17.17 7.16
N PRO A 25 -8.25 16.62 6.48
CA PRO A 25 -8.13 16.19 5.08
C PRO A 25 -7.68 17.28 4.10
N ASP A 26 -8.11 18.52 4.32
CA ASP A 26 -7.73 19.70 3.53
C ASP A 26 -6.23 20.01 3.65
N ILE A 27 -5.70 19.99 4.86
CA ILE A 27 -4.26 20.19 5.11
C ILE A 27 -3.45 19.03 4.50
N ILE A 28 -3.95 17.80 4.60
CA ILE A 28 -3.31 16.63 4.00
C ILE A 28 -3.28 16.75 2.48
N GLU A 29 -4.38 17.17 1.86
CA GLU A 29 -4.44 17.39 0.41
C GLU A 29 -3.39 18.40 -0.03
N ASP A 30 -3.39 19.60 0.57
CA ASP A 30 -2.54 20.70 0.13
C ASP A 30 -1.05 20.46 0.38
N GLN A 31 -0.71 19.81 1.50
CA GLN A 31 0.67 19.73 1.98
C GLN A 31 1.33 18.36 1.77
N VAL A 32 0.55 17.32 1.47
CA VAL A 32 1.07 15.95 1.32
C VAL A 32 0.63 15.35 -0.01
N THR A 33 -0.67 15.18 -0.21
CA THR A 33 -1.21 14.45 -1.38
C THR A 33 -0.90 15.18 -2.68
N TYR A 34 -1.21 16.47 -2.76
CA TYR A 34 -1.00 17.27 -3.97
C TYR A 34 0.49 17.36 -4.36
N PRO A 35 1.44 17.64 -3.43
CA PRO A 35 2.88 17.57 -3.73
C PRO A 35 3.35 16.20 -4.23
N ILE A 36 2.86 15.11 -3.65
CA ILE A 36 3.23 13.75 -4.09
C ILE A 36 2.66 13.47 -5.49
N VAL A 37 1.37 13.75 -5.72
CA VAL A 37 0.70 13.54 -7.01
C VAL A 37 1.41 14.32 -8.12
N THR A 38 1.66 15.61 -7.89
CA THR A 38 2.30 16.47 -8.88
C THR A 38 3.75 16.07 -9.18
N ALA A 39 4.50 15.62 -8.18
CA ALA A 39 5.83 15.06 -8.38
C ALA A 39 5.80 13.81 -9.28
N MET A 40 4.77 12.98 -9.15
CA MET A 40 4.63 11.74 -9.91
C MET A 40 4.14 11.95 -11.35
N LEU A 41 3.57 13.11 -11.70
CA LEU A 41 3.12 13.40 -13.08
C LEU A 41 4.25 13.31 -14.10
N GLY A 42 5.49 13.64 -13.70
CA GLY A 42 6.67 13.54 -14.56
C GLY A 42 7.23 12.13 -14.69
N ALA A 43 6.74 11.16 -13.92
CA ALA A 43 7.27 9.81 -13.94
C ALA A 43 6.94 9.09 -15.26
N PRO A 44 7.93 8.41 -15.87
CA PRO A 44 7.73 7.74 -17.14
C PRO A 44 6.69 6.62 -17.03
N ARG A 45 5.92 6.41 -18.11
CA ARG A 45 4.91 5.34 -18.24
C ARG A 45 3.73 5.43 -17.26
N VAL A 46 3.57 6.53 -16.54
CA VAL A 46 2.34 6.77 -15.77
C VAL A 46 1.16 6.90 -16.73
N LYS A 47 0.08 6.18 -16.41
CA LYS A 47 -1.22 6.18 -17.10
C LYS A 47 -2.18 7.12 -16.37
N ALA A 48 -2.22 7.03 -15.04
CA ALA A 48 -3.04 7.88 -14.19
C ALA A 48 -2.46 7.93 -12.77
N ILE A 49 -2.81 8.96 -12.01
CA ILE A 49 -2.49 9.07 -10.59
C ILE A 49 -3.81 9.38 -9.86
N ARG A 50 -4.09 8.67 -8.78
CA ARG A 50 -5.28 8.89 -7.94
C ARG A 50 -4.83 9.21 -6.53
N GLY A 51 -5.16 10.40 -6.03
CA GLY A 51 -4.90 10.82 -4.66
C GLY A 51 -6.17 10.72 -3.81
N PHE A 52 -6.02 10.29 -2.57
CA PHE A 52 -7.06 10.29 -1.55
C PHE A 52 -6.48 10.94 -0.30
N SER A 53 -7.18 11.94 0.22
CA SER A 53 -6.82 12.69 1.42
C SER A 53 -7.93 12.52 2.44
N ASP A 54 -7.58 12.01 3.61
CA ASP A 54 -8.52 11.80 4.70
C ASP A 54 -7.85 12.19 6.03
N PHE A 55 -8.62 12.16 7.11
CA PHE A 55 -8.15 12.56 8.42
C PHE A 55 -6.97 11.68 8.84
N GLY A 56 -5.80 12.31 9.00
CA GLY A 56 -4.59 11.65 9.45
C GLY A 56 -3.76 10.95 8.37
N PHE A 57 -4.24 10.82 7.12
CA PHE A 57 -3.52 10.04 6.10
C PHE A 57 -3.86 10.39 4.65
N SER A 58 -2.93 10.01 3.75
CA SER A 58 -3.05 10.11 2.30
C SER A 58 -2.71 8.78 1.63
N TYR A 59 -3.48 8.41 0.62
CA TYR A 59 -3.14 7.35 -0.34
C TYR A 59 -2.95 7.94 -1.74
N VAL A 60 -1.79 7.69 -2.34
CA VAL A 60 -1.53 8.01 -3.75
C VAL A 60 -1.29 6.73 -4.53
N TYR A 61 -2.16 6.45 -5.50
CA TYR A 61 -2.06 5.33 -6.43
C TYR A 61 -1.41 5.83 -7.73
N VAL A 62 -0.20 5.35 -8.01
CA VAL A 62 0.49 5.60 -9.28
C VAL A 62 0.20 4.41 -10.19
N ILE A 63 -0.63 4.63 -11.21
CA ILE A 63 -1.06 3.59 -12.17
C ILE A 63 -0.20 3.72 -13.41
N PHE A 64 0.48 2.64 -13.79
CA PHE A 64 1.35 2.59 -14.95
C PHE A 64 0.62 2.03 -16.18
N LYS A 65 1.17 2.27 -17.36
CA LYS A 65 0.70 1.68 -18.61
C LYS A 65 0.89 0.15 -18.57
N ASP A 66 -0.05 -0.55 -19.18
CA ASP A 66 -0.09 -2.01 -19.29
C ASP A 66 1.25 -2.55 -19.83
N GLY A 67 1.71 -3.67 -19.27
CA GLY A 67 3.01 -4.27 -19.61
C GLY A 67 4.23 -3.59 -18.97
N THR A 68 4.04 -2.61 -18.09
CA THR A 68 5.13 -2.07 -17.28
C THR A 68 5.53 -3.08 -16.21
N ASP A 69 6.82 -3.40 -16.13
CA ASP A 69 7.36 -4.25 -15.06
C ASP A 69 7.12 -3.61 -13.66
N ILE A 70 6.62 -4.40 -12.71
CA ILE A 70 6.25 -3.89 -11.38
C ILE A 70 7.48 -3.42 -10.60
N TYR A 71 8.61 -4.11 -10.68
CA TYR A 71 9.83 -3.73 -9.96
C TYR A 71 10.45 -2.46 -10.54
N TRP A 72 10.36 -2.28 -11.87
CA TRP A 72 10.70 -1.04 -12.53
C TRP A 72 9.78 0.10 -12.05
N ALA A 73 8.46 -0.11 -12.03
CA ALA A 73 7.48 0.88 -11.57
C ALA A 73 7.74 1.30 -10.12
N ARG A 74 8.00 0.33 -9.22
CA ARG A 74 8.36 0.58 -7.82
C ARG A 74 9.67 1.36 -7.69
N SER A 75 10.70 0.97 -8.44
CA SER A 75 12.00 1.65 -8.43
C SER A 75 11.91 3.09 -8.95
N ARG A 76 11.12 3.33 -10.01
CA ARG A 76 10.85 4.69 -10.51
C ARG A 76 10.06 5.50 -9.49
N THR A 77 9.02 4.94 -8.89
CA THR A 77 8.21 5.60 -7.86
C THR A 77 9.09 6.01 -6.67
N LEU A 78 9.96 5.11 -6.20
CA LEU A 78 10.89 5.39 -5.11
C LEU A 78 11.85 6.55 -5.43
N GLU A 79 12.38 6.61 -6.65
CA GLU A 79 13.26 7.70 -7.07
C GLU A 79 12.56 9.06 -7.01
N TYR A 80 11.33 9.14 -7.52
CA TYR A 80 10.54 10.37 -7.50
C TYR A 80 10.10 10.74 -6.09
N LEU A 81 9.69 9.76 -5.29
CA LEU A 81 9.29 9.95 -3.90
C LEU A 81 10.46 10.51 -3.08
N SER A 82 11.65 9.94 -3.25
CA SER A 82 12.87 10.38 -2.53
C SER A 82 13.23 11.84 -2.79
N LYS A 83 12.88 12.40 -3.96
CA LYS A 83 13.12 13.82 -4.30
C LYS A 83 12.13 14.77 -3.62
N ILE A 84 10.90 14.32 -3.35
CA ILE A 84 9.84 15.15 -2.76
C ILE A 84 9.75 15.00 -1.25
N THR A 85 10.14 13.84 -0.67
CA THR A 85 10.10 13.59 0.78
C THR A 85 10.73 14.71 1.62
N PRO A 86 11.89 15.30 1.28
CA PRO A 86 12.48 16.39 2.06
C PRO A 86 11.68 17.71 2.03
N ARG A 87 10.73 17.84 1.11
CA ARG A 87 9.85 19.02 0.98
C ARG A 87 8.51 18.83 1.68
N LEU A 88 8.22 17.63 2.16
CA LEU A 88 7.01 17.36 2.93
C LEU A 88 7.14 17.97 4.34
N PRO A 89 6.03 18.36 4.97
CA PRO A 89 6.03 18.87 6.33
C PRO A 89 6.72 17.94 7.33
N GLU A 90 7.28 18.52 8.37
CA GLU A 90 7.86 17.76 9.47
C GLU A 90 6.81 16.84 10.12
N GLY A 91 7.22 15.61 10.41
CA GLY A 91 6.36 14.58 11.01
C GLY A 91 5.53 13.77 10.02
N VAL A 92 5.51 14.12 8.73
CA VAL A 92 4.92 13.27 7.70
C VAL A 92 5.76 12.01 7.53
N ARG A 93 5.11 10.84 7.62
CA ARG A 93 5.75 9.55 7.35
C ARG A 93 5.19 8.95 6.08
N THR A 94 6.04 8.75 5.08
CA THR A 94 5.66 8.17 3.78
C THR A 94 6.26 6.80 3.60
N GLU A 95 5.49 5.84 3.12
CA GLU A 95 5.93 4.48 2.80
C GLU A 95 5.35 4.00 1.46
N MET A 96 6.10 3.13 0.77
CA MET A 96 5.56 2.43 -0.39
C MET A 96 4.73 1.24 0.08
N GLY A 97 3.57 1.06 -0.51
CA GLY A 97 2.69 -0.07 -0.26
C GLY A 97 3.33 -1.41 -0.62
N PRO A 98 2.71 -2.52 -0.18
CA PRO A 98 3.19 -3.87 -0.45
C PRO A 98 3.29 -4.16 -1.95
N ASP A 99 4.02 -5.21 -2.31
CA ASP A 99 4.12 -5.69 -3.69
C ASP A 99 2.90 -6.55 -4.06
N ALA A 100 1.71 -5.98 -3.85
CA ALA A 100 0.43 -6.63 -4.06
C ALA A 100 -0.65 -5.61 -4.43
N THR A 101 -1.69 -6.08 -5.14
CA THR A 101 -2.90 -5.31 -5.43
C THR A 101 -4.07 -5.80 -4.57
N GLY A 102 -5.23 -5.14 -4.68
CA GLY A 102 -6.47 -5.62 -4.03
C GLY A 102 -6.89 -7.04 -4.46
N VAL A 103 -6.40 -7.53 -5.60
CA VAL A 103 -6.63 -8.91 -6.06
C VAL A 103 -5.78 -9.92 -5.28
N GLY A 104 -4.71 -9.48 -4.60
CA GLY A 104 -3.85 -10.31 -3.76
C GLY A 104 -4.48 -10.78 -2.44
N TRP A 105 -5.76 -10.50 -2.20
CA TRP A 105 -6.49 -10.94 -1.00
C TRP A 105 -6.96 -12.39 -1.19
N VAL A 106 -6.03 -13.34 -1.06
CA VAL A 106 -6.27 -14.77 -1.38
C VAL A 106 -7.00 -15.53 -0.27
N PHE A 107 -6.64 -15.31 0.99
CA PHE A 107 -7.22 -16.03 2.12
C PHE A 107 -7.54 -15.08 3.28
N GLN A 108 -8.80 -15.09 3.70
CA GLN A 108 -9.28 -14.30 4.84
C GLN A 108 -9.83 -15.23 5.91
N TYR A 109 -9.57 -14.91 7.17
CA TYR A 109 -10.02 -15.70 8.31
C TYR A 109 -10.41 -14.79 9.49
N ALA A 110 -11.14 -15.36 10.44
CA ALA A 110 -11.44 -14.75 11.72
C ALA A 110 -10.95 -15.64 12.86
N LEU A 111 -10.38 -15.03 13.90
CA LEU A 111 -10.07 -15.72 15.15
C LEU A 111 -11.29 -15.66 16.06
N VAL A 112 -11.76 -16.83 16.49
CA VAL A 112 -12.96 -16.95 17.32
C VAL A 112 -12.67 -17.88 18.48
N ASP A 113 -12.80 -17.38 19.70
CA ASP A 113 -12.81 -18.21 20.91
C ASP A 113 -14.24 -18.39 21.41
N LYS A 114 -14.78 -19.62 21.26
CA LYS A 114 -16.12 -19.98 21.73
C LYS A 114 -16.19 -20.28 23.23
N THR A 115 -15.06 -20.41 23.90
CA THR A 115 -15.00 -20.70 25.34
C THR A 115 -15.08 -19.45 26.22
N GLY A 116 -14.88 -18.26 25.62
CA GLY A 116 -14.85 -16.98 26.32
C GLY A 116 -13.61 -16.75 27.18
N LYS A 117 -12.56 -17.57 27.02
CA LYS A 117 -11.30 -17.44 27.77
C LYS A 117 -10.41 -16.32 27.25
N ASN A 118 -10.54 -16.00 25.97
CA ASN A 118 -9.78 -14.94 25.30
C ASN A 118 -10.71 -13.83 24.82
N ASP A 119 -10.38 -12.59 25.16
CA ASP A 119 -11.05 -11.40 24.63
C ASP A 119 -10.46 -10.94 23.28
N LEU A 120 -11.04 -9.87 22.71
CA LEU A 120 -10.59 -9.31 21.43
C LEU A 120 -9.15 -8.80 21.48
N GLN A 121 -8.68 -8.28 22.61
CA GLN A 121 -7.32 -7.77 22.74
C GLN A 121 -6.32 -8.92 22.71
N GLN A 122 -6.62 -10.02 23.39
CA GLN A 122 -5.78 -11.22 23.40
C GLN A 122 -5.74 -11.91 22.02
N LEU A 123 -6.90 -12.06 21.37
CA LEU A 123 -6.96 -12.60 20.00
C LEU A 123 -6.19 -11.71 19.00
N ARG A 124 -6.29 -10.38 19.13
CA ARG A 124 -5.52 -9.45 18.30
C ARG A 124 -4.02 -9.56 18.57
N SER A 125 -3.63 -9.70 19.83
CA SER A 125 -2.23 -9.88 20.22
C SER A 125 -1.66 -11.17 19.63
N PHE A 126 -2.42 -12.26 19.67
CA PHE A 126 -2.05 -13.52 19.03
C PHE A 126 -1.93 -13.37 17.50
N GLN A 127 -2.85 -12.66 16.86
CA GLN A 127 -2.76 -12.36 15.43
C GLN A 127 -1.47 -11.61 15.08
N ASP A 128 -1.20 -10.51 15.79
CA ASP A 128 -0.13 -9.58 15.44
C ASP A 128 1.26 -10.11 15.75
N TRP A 129 1.39 -10.81 16.88
CA TRP A 129 2.70 -11.19 17.43
C TRP A 129 3.04 -12.67 17.24
N TYR A 130 2.08 -13.48 16.79
CA TYR A 130 2.30 -14.89 16.51
C TYR A 130 1.93 -15.22 15.07
N LEU A 131 0.63 -15.29 14.74
CA LEU A 131 0.18 -15.81 13.44
C LEU A 131 0.73 -15.05 12.24
N ARG A 132 0.82 -13.71 12.32
CA ARG A 132 1.35 -12.88 11.24
C ARG A 132 2.72 -13.36 10.76
N TYR A 133 3.64 -13.65 11.67
CA TYR A 133 5.00 -14.04 11.30
C TYR A 133 5.07 -15.43 10.68
N TYR A 134 4.24 -16.36 11.15
CA TYR A 134 4.13 -17.68 10.52
C TYR A 134 3.61 -17.57 9.09
N LEU A 135 2.57 -16.77 8.86
CA LEU A 135 2.00 -16.60 7.51
C LEU A 135 2.93 -15.85 6.56
N GLN A 136 3.62 -14.81 7.05
CA GLN A 136 4.59 -14.05 6.25
C GLN A 136 5.81 -14.89 5.81
N SER A 137 6.11 -15.99 6.51
CA SER A 137 7.20 -16.90 6.13
C SER A 137 6.85 -17.83 4.96
N VAL A 138 5.58 -17.89 4.55
CA VAL A 138 5.13 -18.77 3.47
C VAL A 138 5.54 -18.19 2.11
N PRO A 139 6.22 -18.97 1.25
CA PRO A 139 6.60 -18.50 -0.09
C PRO A 139 5.40 -18.01 -0.90
N GLY A 140 5.50 -16.82 -1.48
CA GLY A 140 4.45 -16.19 -2.28
C GLY A 140 3.49 -15.28 -1.50
N VAL A 141 3.66 -15.15 -0.18
CA VAL A 141 2.94 -14.15 0.64
C VAL A 141 3.76 -12.85 0.67
N ALA A 142 3.11 -11.74 0.29
CA ALA A 142 3.67 -10.39 0.27
C ALA A 142 3.34 -9.58 1.54
#